data_AF-A0AAE0LZE4-F1
#
_entry.id   AF-A0AAE0LZE4-F1
#
_cell.length_a   1.000
_cell.length_b   1.000
_cell.length_c   1.000
_cell.angle_alpha   90.00
_cell.angle_beta   90.00
_cell.angle_gamma   90.00
#
_symmetry.space_group_name_H-M   'P 1'
#
loop_
_entity.id
_entity.type
_entity.pdbx_description
1 polymer ?
#
loop_
_entity_poly.entity_id
_entity_poly.type
_entity_poly.pdbx_seq_one_letter_code
_entity_poly.pdbx_strand_id
1 'polypeptide(L)'
;MASPNTKQGRVTFHHDVQFERQTTPKDYRKDYRIMTTDIFEEFAAEAITDEMLVEAAGLFSYLSLVIFRPPSLTNAELGDHVKMSMSRLRALYLPAGARCSYVRVHVDGVLAGNAFACRWDYQDRQVCWITQLVVHHSYRGRRLATRLLEKARDVNDEIFGIMSSHPAACIAACKAFSG
;
A
#
# COMPACT_ATOMS: atom_id res chain seq x y z
N MET A 1 -17.20 -63.95 -21.42
CA MET A 1 -17.63 -62.61 -21.87
C MET A 1 -18.90 -62.23 -21.12
N ALA A 2 -18.97 -60.96 -20.71
CA ALA A 2 -20.09 -60.24 -20.08
C ALA A 2 -20.41 -60.50 -18.57
N SER A 3 -20.18 -59.43 -17.79
CA SER A 3 -20.66 -59.12 -16.43
C SER A 3 -22.20 -58.93 -16.43
N PRO A 4 -22.94 -58.87 -15.29
CA PRO A 4 -22.85 -57.70 -14.40
C PRO A 4 -23.13 -57.95 -12.89
N ASN A 5 -22.78 -56.91 -12.12
CA ASN A 5 -22.84 -56.78 -10.67
C ASN A 5 -24.09 -55.98 -10.24
N THR A 6 -24.86 -56.47 -9.26
CA THR A 6 -25.72 -55.63 -8.39
C THR A 6 -26.15 -56.45 -7.17
N LYS A 7 -25.85 -56.02 -5.95
CA LYS A 7 -26.60 -56.47 -4.76
C LYS A 7 -26.86 -55.30 -3.82
N GLN A 8 -28.14 -54.98 -3.73
CA GLN A 8 -28.80 -54.09 -2.80
C GLN A 8 -29.25 -54.94 -1.61
N GLY A 9 -28.97 -54.50 -0.38
CA GLY A 9 -29.41 -55.18 0.84
C GLY A 9 -29.97 -54.16 1.83
N ARG A 10 -31.25 -54.32 2.16
CA ARG A 10 -32.03 -53.56 3.15
C ARG A 10 -32.31 -54.47 4.33
N VAL A 11 -32.06 -54.03 5.56
CA VAL A 11 -32.75 -54.53 6.77
C VAL A 11 -32.96 -53.36 7.75
N THR A 12 -34.17 -53.33 8.31
CA THR A 12 -34.76 -52.37 9.26
C THR A 12 -34.74 -53.06 10.66
N PHE A 13 -34.61 -52.43 11.83
CA PHE A 13 -35.64 -51.72 12.63
C PHE A 13 -35.16 -51.35 14.07
N HIS A 14 -35.92 -50.44 14.71
CA HIS A 14 -36.09 -50.10 16.16
C HIS A 14 -34.88 -49.53 16.92
N HIS A 15 -34.77 -48.19 17.06
CA HIS A 15 -35.35 -47.32 18.11
C HIS A 15 -35.09 -47.79 19.55
N ASP A 16 -34.05 -47.21 20.16
CA ASP A 16 -34.11 -46.78 21.55
C ASP A 16 -33.72 -45.31 21.62
N VAL A 17 -34.69 -44.50 22.06
CA VAL A 17 -34.53 -43.08 22.35
C VAL A 17 -34.11 -42.97 23.81
N GLN A 18 -32.91 -42.47 24.07
CA GLN A 18 -32.54 -41.88 25.34
C GLN A 18 -32.23 -40.40 25.07
N PHE A 19 -33.16 -39.53 25.45
CA PHE A 19 -32.94 -38.09 25.51
C PHE A 19 -32.14 -37.79 26.78
N GLU A 20 -30.91 -37.28 26.65
CA GLU A 20 -30.36 -36.44 27.70
C GLU A 20 -29.43 -35.33 27.17
N ARG A 21 -29.88 -34.09 27.45
CA ARG A 21 -29.21 -32.77 27.40
C ARG A 21 -28.51 -32.37 26.10
N GLN A 22 -29.20 -31.51 25.35
CA GLN A 22 -28.61 -30.57 24.40
C GLN A 22 -27.52 -29.73 25.09
N THR A 23 -26.27 -29.98 24.74
CA THR A 23 -25.25 -28.93 24.68
C THR A 23 -25.21 -28.43 23.24
N THR A 24 -25.55 -27.17 23.02
CA THR A 24 -25.53 -26.51 21.72
C THR A 24 -24.15 -26.66 21.05
N PRO A 25 -24.07 -27.03 19.76
CA PRO A 25 -22.81 -27.00 19.03
C PRO A 25 -22.35 -25.54 18.91
N LYS A 26 -21.17 -25.22 19.43
CA LYS A 26 -20.51 -23.94 19.15
C LYS A 26 -20.22 -23.87 17.66
N ASP A 27 -20.73 -22.83 17.01
CA ASP A 27 -20.43 -22.46 15.63
C ASP A 27 -18.94 -22.58 15.33
N TYR A 28 -18.57 -23.61 14.59
CA TYR A 28 -17.24 -23.73 14.00
C TYR A 28 -17.22 -22.88 12.72
N ARG A 29 -17.26 -21.56 12.87
CA ARG A 29 -16.89 -20.64 11.78
C ARG A 29 -15.40 -20.83 11.54
N LYS A 30 -15.06 -21.58 10.49
CA LYS A 30 -13.70 -21.57 9.93
C LYS A 30 -13.41 -20.16 9.45
N ASP A 31 -12.63 -19.42 10.23
CA ASP A 31 -12.00 -18.18 9.80
C ASP A 31 -11.03 -18.48 8.66
N TYR A 32 -11.53 -18.46 7.42
CA TYR A 32 -10.66 -18.20 6.28
C TYR A 32 -10.17 -16.76 6.41
N ARG A 33 -9.10 -16.54 7.18
CA ARG A 33 -8.28 -15.34 7.01
C ARG A 33 -7.78 -15.40 5.58
N ILE A 34 -8.38 -14.59 4.70
CA ILE A 34 -7.76 -14.27 3.41
C ILE A 34 -6.40 -13.68 3.78
N MET A 35 -5.33 -14.42 3.51
CA MET A 35 -3.97 -13.98 3.77
C MET A 35 -3.66 -12.88 2.76
N THR A 36 -3.90 -11.64 3.14
CA THR A 36 -3.46 -10.48 2.36
C THR A 36 -1.95 -10.47 2.31
N THR A 37 -1.38 -10.38 1.10
CA THR A 37 0.08 -10.35 0.91
C THR A 37 0.53 -8.94 0.57
N ASP A 38 1.35 -8.35 1.45
CA ASP A 38 1.98 -7.06 1.24
C ASP A 38 3.41 -7.25 0.72
N ILE A 39 3.69 -6.79 -0.51
CA ILE A 39 5.02 -6.88 -1.13
C ILE A 39 5.60 -5.48 -1.24
N PHE A 40 6.74 -5.25 -0.60
CA PHE A 40 7.48 -4.00 -0.65
C PHE A 40 8.69 -4.16 -1.57
N GLU A 41 8.89 -3.18 -2.43
CA GLU A 41 10.01 -3.13 -3.37
C GLU A 41 10.69 -1.76 -3.28
N GLU A 42 12.02 -1.76 -3.37
CA GLU A 42 12.88 -0.60 -3.21
C GLU A 42 13.75 -0.45 -4.47
N PHE A 43 13.82 0.76 -5.02
CA PHE A 43 14.52 1.07 -6.26
C PHE A 43 15.40 2.31 -6.10
N ALA A 44 16.64 2.22 -6.58
CA ALA A 44 17.50 3.38 -6.81
C ALA A 44 17.00 4.19 -8.02
N ALA A 45 17.36 5.47 -8.11
CA ALA A 45 16.88 6.39 -9.15
C ALA A 45 17.03 5.83 -10.58
N GLU A 46 18.13 5.13 -10.86
CA GLU A 46 18.48 4.59 -12.18
C GLU A 46 17.60 3.37 -12.55
N ALA A 47 17.06 2.67 -11.56
CA ALA A 47 16.20 1.50 -11.75
C ALA A 47 14.72 1.85 -11.87
N ILE A 48 14.35 3.13 -11.74
CA ILE A 48 12.96 3.60 -11.84
C ILE A 48 12.57 3.68 -13.31
N THR A 49 11.69 2.77 -13.74
CA THR A 49 11.16 2.75 -15.10
C THR A 49 9.99 3.71 -15.29
N ASP A 50 9.65 4.01 -16.53
CA ASP A 50 8.52 4.87 -16.86
C ASP A 50 7.17 4.24 -16.47
N GLU A 51 7.04 2.91 -16.52
CA GLU A 51 5.85 2.18 -16.09
C GLU A 51 5.59 2.39 -14.60
N MET A 52 6.64 2.32 -13.76
CA MET A 52 6.53 2.60 -12.33
C MET A 52 6.04 4.03 -12.07
N LEU A 53 6.52 4.99 -12.87
CA LEU A 53 6.11 6.38 -12.76
C LEU A 53 4.68 6.61 -13.24
N VAL A 54 4.23 5.89 -14.27
CA VAL A 54 2.84 5.93 -14.74
C VAL A 54 1.90 5.43 -13.65
N GLU A 55 2.20 4.29 -13.02
CA GLU A 55 1.40 3.76 -11.91
C GLU A 55 1.38 4.72 -10.71
N ALA A 56 2.54 5.24 -10.33
CA ALA A 56 2.69 6.22 -9.24
C ALA A 56 1.88 7.50 -9.51
N ALA A 57 1.95 8.02 -10.72
CA ALA A 57 1.22 9.21 -11.14
C ALA A 57 -0.29 8.97 -11.18
N GLY A 58 -0.72 7.78 -11.61
CA GLY A 58 -2.11 7.36 -11.57
C GLY A 58 -2.65 7.32 -10.14
N LEU A 59 -1.91 6.70 -9.22
CA LEU A 59 -2.28 6.63 -7.81
C LEU A 59 -2.36 8.01 -7.15
N PHE A 60 -1.36 8.88 -7.39
CA PHE A 60 -1.35 10.24 -6.87
C PHE A 60 -2.55 11.05 -7.38
N SER A 61 -2.82 10.97 -8.69
CA SER A 61 -3.91 11.71 -9.32
C SER A 61 -5.25 11.26 -8.74
N TYR A 62 -5.45 9.96 -8.54
CA TYR A 62 -6.67 9.42 -7.95
C TYR A 62 -6.94 9.91 -6.52
N LEU A 63 -5.89 10.24 -5.76
CA LEU A 63 -6.03 10.57 -4.33
C LEU A 63 -5.93 12.07 -4.02
N SER A 64 -5.41 12.87 -4.94
CA SER A 64 -5.11 14.29 -4.69
C SER A 64 -6.23 15.18 -5.22
N LEU A 65 -7.04 15.75 -4.32
CA LEU A 65 -8.07 16.72 -4.66
C LEU A 65 -7.51 18.16 -4.66
N VAL A 66 -7.96 18.97 -5.60
CA VAL A 66 -7.72 20.41 -5.67
C VAL A 66 -8.57 21.06 -4.58
N ILE A 67 -7.92 21.42 -3.48
CA ILE A 67 -8.52 22.12 -2.33
C ILE A 67 -8.42 23.64 -2.43
N PHE A 68 -7.56 24.15 -3.32
CA PHE A 68 -7.37 25.56 -3.58
C PHE A 68 -7.14 25.78 -5.08
N ARG A 69 -7.88 26.72 -5.67
CA ARG A 69 -7.77 27.09 -7.09
C ARG A 69 -6.83 28.29 -7.23
N PRO A 70 -5.55 28.11 -7.59
CA PRO A 70 -4.67 29.24 -7.87
C PRO A 70 -5.15 29.97 -9.14
N PRO A 71 -4.99 31.31 -9.24
CA PRO A 71 -5.46 32.09 -10.39
C PRO A 71 -4.90 31.64 -11.75
N SER A 72 -3.76 30.94 -11.75
CA SER A 72 -3.07 30.43 -12.93
C SER A 72 -3.69 29.16 -13.54
N LEU A 73 -4.61 28.49 -12.83
CA LEU A 73 -5.33 27.32 -13.34
C LEU A 73 -6.75 27.73 -13.73
N THR A 74 -6.92 28.14 -14.99
CA THR A 74 -8.22 28.64 -15.49
C THR A 74 -9.28 27.54 -15.58
N ASN A 75 -8.87 26.27 -15.73
CA ASN A 75 -9.75 25.14 -16.06
C ASN A 75 -9.83 24.04 -14.97
N ALA A 76 -9.24 24.24 -13.79
CA ALA A 76 -9.38 23.28 -12.69
C ALA A 76 -10.56 23.70 -11.80
N GLU A 77 -11.53 22.82 -11.63
CA GLU A 77 -12.66 23.04 -10.72
C GLU A 77 -12.27 22.67 -9.29
N LEU A 78 -12.88 23.33 -8.30
CA LEU A 78 -12.67 22.97 -6.91
C LEU A 78 -13.22 21.55 -6.68
N GLY A 79 -12.40 20.67 -6.13
CA GLY A 79 -12.73 19.25 -6.01
C GLY A 79 -12.29 18.38 -7.19
N ASP A 80 -11.71 18.95 -8.26
CA ASP A 80 -11.04 18.15 -9.29
C ASP A 80 -9.81 17.45 -8.74
N HIS A 81 -9.39 16.38 -9.43
CA HIS A 81 -8.14 15.72 -9.11
C HIS A 81 -6.93 16.47 -9.70
N VAL A 82 -5.86 16.58 -8.92
CA VAL A 82 -4.56 17.08 -9.40
C VAL A 82 -4.02 16.06 -10.40
N LYS A 83 -4.09 16.38 -11.69
CA LYS A 83 -3.48 15.55 -12.73
C LYS A 83 -1.97 15.58 -12.61
N MET A 84 -1.38 14.42 -12.34
CA MET A 84 0.06 14.21 -12.36
C MET A 84 0.41 13.35 -13.58
N SER A 85 1.29 13.84 -14.44
CA SER A 85 1.87 13.05 -15.52
C SER A 85 3.20 12.45 -15.08
N MET A 86 3.65 11.39 -15.75
CA MET A 86 4.99 10.82 -15.52
C MET A 86 6.09 11.88 -15.68
N SER A 87 6.06 12.69 -16.73
CA SER A 87 7.08 13.71 -16.97
C SER A 87 7.11 14.77 -15.87
N ARG A 88 5.94 15.18 -15.38
CA ARG A 88 5.84 16.13 -14.26
C ARG A 88 6.32 15.50 -12.94
N LEU A 89 5.95 14.25 -12.68
CA LEU A 89 6.39 13.50 -11.50
C LEU A 89 7.92 13.37 -11.50
N ARG A 90 8.51 12.95 -12.63
CA ARG A 90 9.97 12.84 -12.79
C ARG A 90 10.65 14.18 -12.55
N ALA A 91 10.16 15.26 -13.17
CA ALA A 91 10.75 16.59 -13.01
C ALA A 91 10.67 17.13 -11.56
N LEU A 92 9.58 16.85 -10.84
CA LEU A 92 9.37 17.38 -9.48
C LEU A 92 10.00 16.54 -8.38
N TYR A 93 10.04 15.22 -8.55
CA TYR A 93 10.38 14.29 -7.47
C TYR A 93 11.64 13.45 -7.74
N LEU A 94 12.16 13.46 -8.96
CA LEU A 94 13.41 12.81 -9.37
C LEU A 94 14.31 13.79 -10.14
N PRO A 95 14.75 14.90 -9.51
CA PRO A 95 15.62 15.86 -10.17
C PRO A 95 16.94 15.21 -10.62
N ALA A 96 17.38 15.53 -11.83
CA ALA A 96 18.59 14.95 -12.41
C ALA A 96 19.82 15.26 -11.52
N GLY A 97 20.62 14.23 -11.24
CA GLY A 97 21.82 14.33 -10.40
C GLY A 97 21.55 14.30 -8.89
N ALA A 98 20.29 14.27 -8.45
CA ALA A 98 19.97 14.04 -7.05
C ALA A 98 19.97 12.54 -6.71
N ARG A 99 20.42 12.21 -5.50
CA ARG A 99 20.37 10.83 -4.98
C ARG A 99 18.95 10.53 -4.53
N CYS A 100 18.13 10.00 -5.43
CA CYS A 100 16.74 9.67 -5.12
C CYS A 100 16.51 8.16 -5.07
N SER A 101 15.49 7.76 -4.31
CA SER A 101 15.03 6.38 -4.21
C SER A 101 13.50 6.33 -4.26
N TYR A 102 12.99 5.19 -4.70
CA TYR A 102 11.57 4.92 -4.82
C TYR A 102 11.22 3.63 -4.09
N VAL A 103 10.20 3.69 -3.25
CA VAL A 103 9.65 2.51 -2.58
C VAL A 103 8.19 2.39 -2.92
N ARG A 104 7.73 1.19 -3.26
CA ARG A 104 6.31 0.89 -3.50
C ARG A 104 5.85 -0.31 -2.72
N VAL A 105 4.55 -0.39 -2.49
CA VAL A 105 3.89 -1.54 -1.89
C VAL A 105 2.70 -2.00 -2.72
N HIS A 106 2.70 -3.29 -3.05
CA HIS A 106 1.56 -3.98 -3.63
C HIS A 106 0.84 -4.78 -2.53
N VAL A 107 -0.49 -4.69 -2.50
CA VAL A 107 -1.35 -5.48 -1.63
C VAL A 107 -2.25 -6.32 -2.52
N ASP A 108 -2.08 -7.64 -2.46
CA ASP A 108 -2.79 -8.59 -3.32
C ASP A 108 -2.64 -8.25 -4.83
N GLY A 109 -1.44 -7.81 -5.22
CA GLY A 109 -1.09 -7.45 -6.60
C GLY A 109 -1.50 -6.04 -7.04
N VAL A 110 -2.16 -5.26 -6.18
CA VAL A 110 -2.59 -3.89 -6.48
C VAL A 110 -1.67 -2.88 -5.82
N LEU A 111 -1.21 -1.86 -6.55
CA LEU A 111 -0.39 -0.79 -5.98
C LEU A 111 -1.19 -0.03 -4.91
N ALA A 112 -0.83 -0.26 -3.64
CA ALA A 112 -1.54 0.29 -2.49
C ALA A 112 -0.90 1.58 -1.97
N GLY A 113 0.37 1.81 -2.27
CA GLY A 113 1.09 3.01 -1.87
C GLY A 113 2.51 3.07 -2.39
N ASN A 114 3.09 4.26 -2.32
CA ASN A 114 4.48 4.49 -2.69
C ASN A 114 5.06 5.73 -1.99
N ALA A 115 6.38 5.82 -2.02
CA ALA A 115 7.15 6.94 -1.50
C ALA A 115 8.35 7.24 -2.38
N PHE A 116 8.59 8.53 -2.64
CA PHE A 116 9.84 9.03 -3.23
C PHE A 116 10.64 9.76 -2.16
N ALA A 117 11.95 9.49 -2.12
CA ALA A 117 12.90 10.18 -1.27
C ALA A 117 14.03 10.75 -2.13
N CYS A 118 14.51 11.93 -1.78
CA CYS A 118 15.73 12.50 -2.35
C CYS A 118 16.68 12.92 -1.24
N ARG A 119 17.97 12.82 -1.55
CA ARG A 119 19.05 13.06 -0.60
C ARG A 119 20.03 14.10 -1.07
N TRP A 120 20.53 14.86 -0.12
CA TRP A 120 21.63 15.80 -0.31
C TRP A 120 22.44 15.89 0.97
N ASP A 121 23.67 16.35 0.82
CA ASP A 121 24.57 16.58 1.95
C ASP A 121 24.42 18.02 2.42
N TYR A 122 24.30 18.21 3.74
CA TYR A 122 24.24 19.52 4.36
C TYR A 122 25.09 19.51 5.64
N GLN A 123 26.15 20.33 5.67
CA GLN A 123 27.08 20.39 6.79
C GLN A 123 27.62 19.01 7.19
N ASP A 124 28.12 18.25 6.20
CA ASP A 124 28.67 16.90 6.34
C ASP A 124 27.69 15.83 6.85
N ARG A 125 26.39 16.14 6.83
CA ARG A 125 25.32 15.22 7.23
C ARG A 125 24.40 14.93 6.06
N GLN A 126 23.99 13.67 5.93
CA GLN A 126 23.06 13.27 4.88
C GLN A 126 21.61 13.57 5.30
N VAL A 127 20.94 14.37 4.48
CA VAL A 127 19.51 14.67 4.62
C VAL A 127 18.71 13.75 3.71
N CYS A 128 17.71 13.07 4.25
CA CYS A 128 16.67 12.36 3.50
C CYS A 128 15.37 13.14 3.54
N TRP A 129 14.89 13.53 2.36
CA TRP A 129 13.66 14.27 2.21
C TRP A 129 12.64 13.49 1.40
N ILE A 130 11.51 13.19 2.05
CA ILE A 130 10.38 12.53 1.41
C ILE A 130 9.62 13.57 0.59
N THR A 131 9.73 13.43 -0.73
CA THR A 131 9.16 14.38 -1.69
C THR A 131 7.71 14.05 -2.03
N GLN A 132 7.33 12.78 -1.95
CA GLN A 132 5.97 12.31 -2.13
C GLN A 132 5.75 11.05 -1.27
N LEU A 133 4.60 10.99 -0.60
CA LEU A 133 4.10 9.81 0.09
C LEU A 133 2.62 9.65 -0.21
N VAL A 134 2.24 8.51 -0.79
CA VAL A 134 0.86 8.23 -1.17
C VAL A 134 0.47 6.84 -0.66
N VAL A 135 -0.67 6.76 0.01
CA VAL A 135 -1.30 5.49 0.39
C VAL A 135 -2.78 5.58 0.07
N HIS A 136 -3.25 4.60 -0.70
CA HIS A 136 -4.64 4.49 -1.07
C HIS A 136 -5.52 4.31 0.16
N HIS A 137 -6.63 5.03 0.19
CA HIS A 137 -7.51 5.14 1.36
C HIS A 137 -8.00 3.78 1.89
N SER A 138 -8.32 2.83 1.01
CA SER A 138 -8.74 1.46 1.38
C SER A 138 -7.69 0.64 2.11
N TYR A 139 -6.43 1.08 2.12
CA TYR A 139 -5.32 0.41 2.79
C TYR A 139 -4.73 1.23 3.95
N ARG A 140 -5.36 2.36 4.31
CA ARG A 140 -4.97 3.13 5.51
C ARG A 140 -5.25 2.33 6.78
N GLY A 141 -4.54 2.66 7.86
CA GLY A 141 -4.63 1.94 9.13
C GLY A 141 -3.80 0.64 9.21
N ARG A 142 -3.17 0.21 8.10
CA ARG A 142 -2.32 -0.99 8.03
C ARG A 142 -0.82 -0.71 8.20
N ARG A 143 -0.46 0.47 8.72
CA ARG A 143 0.93 0.96 8.83
C ARG A 143 1.73 1.00 7.52
N LEU A 144 1.10 0.92 6.35
CA LEU A 144 1.81 0.95 5.06
C LEU A 144 2.64 2.23 4.88
N ALA A 145 2.10 3.40 5.24
CA ALA A 145 2.82 4.67 5.18
C ALA A 145 4.12 4.62 6.01
N THR A 146 4.04 4.17 7.26
CA THR A 146 5.22 4.05 8.13
C THR A 146 6.24 3.07 7.56
N ARG A 147 5.79 1.90 7.10
CA ARG A 147 6.68 0.87 6.52
C ARG A 147 7.35 1.34 5.22
N LEU A 148 6.64 2.08 4.37
CA LEU A 148 7.21 2.72 3.18
C LEU A 148 8.33 3.69 3.55
N LEU A 149 8.15 4.48 4.61
CA LEU A 149 9.15 5.44 5.09
C LEU A 149 10.35 4.77 5.77
N GLU A 150 10.12 3.73 6.58
CA GLU A 150 11.18 2.90 7.17
C GLU A 150 12.05 2.26 6.06
N LYS A 151 11.40 1.78 5.00
CA LYS A 151 12.04 1.21 3.81
C LYS A 151 12.76 2.24 2.96
N ALA A 152 12.24 3.47 2.90
CA ALA A 152 12.87 4.54 2.14
C ALA A 152 14.14 5.07 2.79
N ARG A 153 14.43 4.75 4.07
CA ARG A 153 15.61 5.19 4.81
C ARG A 153 16.87 4.42 4.36
N ASP A 154 17.95 5.16 4.18
CA ASP A 154 19.31 4.65 4.04
C ASP A 154 20.03 4.66 5.40
N VAL A 155 21.00 3.77 5.57
CA VAL A 155 21.79 3.66 6.82
C VAL A 155 22.56 4.93 7.14
N ASN A 156 22.95 5.70 6.11
CA ASN A 156 23.70 6.93 6.25
C ASN A 156 22.80 8.16 6.47
N ASP A 157 21.47 8.02 6.37
CA ASP A 157 20.55 9.14 6.60
C ASP A 157 20.57 9.57 8.08
N GLU A 158 20.85 10.85 8.33
CA GLU A 158 20.95 11.44 9.68
C GLU A 158 19.85 12.45 9.97
N ILE A 159 19.37 13.14 8.95
CA ILE A 159 18.32 14.16 9.05
C ILE A 159 17.17 13.72 8.16
N PHE A 160 15.96 13.73 8.70
CA PHE A 160 14.76 13.31 7.98
C PHE A 160 13.76 14.45 7.86
N GLY A 161 13.14 14.56 6.69
CA GLY A 161 12.05 15.50 6.46
C GLY A 161 11.00 14.95 5.50
N ILE A 162 9.81 15.53 5.55
CA ILE A 162 8.70 15.19 4.65
C ILE A 162 8.01 16.47 4.20
N MET A 163 7.75 16.57 2.90
CA MET A 163 6.94 17.65 2.35
C MET A 163 5.47 17.20 2.30
N SER A 164 4.72 17.45 3.38
CA SER A 164 3.29 17.14 3.42
C SER A 164 2.53 18.09 4.34
N SER A 165 1.34 18.48 3.90
CA SER A 165 0.34 19.15 4.74
C SER A 165 -0.61 18.16 5.42
N HIS A 166 -0.51 16.86 5.13
CA HIS A 166 -1.44 15.86 5.62
C HIS A 166 -1.01 15.34 7.00
N PRO A 167 -1.80 15.53 8.08
CA PRO A 167 -1.38 15.15 9.44
C PRO A 167 -0.98 13.68 9.58
N ALA A 168 -1.66 12.77 8.87
CA ALA A 168 -1.32 11.35 8.91
C ALA A 168 0.07 11.04 8.30
N ALA A 169 0.52 11.81 7.31
CA ALA A 169 1.85 11.67 6.73
C ALA A 169 2.93 12.12 7.73
N CYS A 170 2.72 13.26 8.39
CA CYS A 170 3.63 13.74 9.43
C CYS A 170 3.74 12.75 10.59
N ILE A 171 2.61 12.21 11.07
CA ILE A 171 2.60 11.18 12.12
C ILE A 171 3.32 9.91 11.66
N ALA A 172 3.12 9.48 10.41
CA ALA A 172 3.81 8.32 9.86
C ALA A 172 5.32 8.55 9.81
N ALA A 173 5.78 9.74 9.42
CA ALA A 173 7.18 10.11 9.39
C ALA A 173 7.79 10.15 10.79
N CYS A 174 7.13 10.76 11.77
CA CYS A 174 7.57 10.69 13.17
C CYS A 174 7.71 9.23 13.62
N LYS A 175 6.70 8.38 13.38
CA LYS A 175 6.77 6.96 13.76
C LYS A 175 7.90 6.19 13.06
N ALA A 176 8.22 6.53 11.82
CA ALA A 176 9.26 5.86 11.04
C ALA A 176 10.68 6.31 11.44
N PHE A 177 10.85 7.58 11.83
CA PHE A 177 12.16 8.19 12.03
C PHE A 177 12.53 8.47 13.49
N SER A 178 11.59 8.36 14.44
CA SER A 178 11.81 8.78 15.83
C SER A 178 12.69 7.88 16.69
N GLY A 179 13.04 6.66 16.27
CA GLY A 179 13.94 5.76 17.03
C GLY A 179 13.31 5.17 18.29
#